data_AF-A0A2I0I294-F1
#
_entry.id   AF-A0A2I0I294-F1
#
_cell.length_a   1.000
_cell.length_b   1.000
_cell.length_c   1.000
_cell.angle_alpha   90.00
_cell.angle_beta   90.00
_cell.angle_gamma   90.00
#
_symmetry.space_group_name_H-M   'P 1'
#
loop_
_entity.id
_entity.type
_entity.pdbx_description
1 polymer ?
#
loop_
_entity_poly.entity_id
_entity_poly.type
_entity_poly.pdbx_seq_one_letter_code
_entity_poly.pdbx_strand_id
1 'polypeptide(L)'
;MLPEWMIDVPDRLSQDWYVFARPAGKRCFVVSSNGAAVSRLRNGSILHRFPSALPSGARTRDVSGSAQSYSILDCIFHEPDQTYYAIDMLCWRGYSLYDCTAEFRFFWLNSKLAETGACEPPSQYHRYRFSLVPVYNCDHSGLHAAYTGAAPYVKDGLLFYNKEAHYQTGNTPLALVWKDENCSQYVIDTDSQGNVPKQQQVYFHAFSLSLSLSLSL
;
A
#
# COMPACT_ATOMS: atom_id res chain seq x y z
N MET A 1 -0.94 9.24 2.79
CA MET A 1 -1.69 9.41 1.54
C MET A 1 -2.95 8.56 1.56
N LEU A 2 -4.12 9.18 1.65
CA LEU A 2 -5.41 8.49 1.68
C LEU A 2 -6.06 8.64 0.30
N PRO A 3 -6.40 7.53 -0.38
CA PRO A 3 -6.96 7.60 -1.71
C PRO A 3 -8.39 8.14 -1.67
N GLU A 4 -8.75 8.89 -2.71
CA GLU A 4 -10.15 9.20 -3.03
C GLU A 4 -10.75 8.09 -3.88
N TRP A 5 -12.08 8.06 -4.00
CA TRP A 5 -12.72 7.14 -4.94
C TRP A 5 -12.41 7.57 -6.38
N MET A 6 -12.07 6.61 -7.23
CA MET A 6 -11.94 6.83 -8.67
C MET A 6 -13.33 7.04 -9.25
N ILE A 7 -13.76 8.31 -9.28
CA ILE A 7 -15.07 8.72 -9.78
C ILE A 7 -15.03 8.96 -11.29
N ASP A 8 -13.97 9.61 -11.74
CA ASP A 8 -13.69 9.88 -13.14
C ASP A 8 -12.35 9.24 -13.49
N VAL A 9 -12.22 8.79 -14.73
CA VAL A 9 -10.94 8.25 -15.22
C VAL A 9 -9.99 9.42 -15.42
N PRO A 10 -8.84 9.48 -14.73
CA PRO A 10 -7.86 10.53 -14.93
C PRO A 10 -7.38 10.58 -16.37
N ASP A 11 -7.12 11.81 -16.84
CA ASP A 11 -6.42 11.99 -18.10
C ASP A 11 -5.08 11.25 -18.08
N ARG A 12 -4.71 10.70 -19.24
CA ARG A 12 -3.43 10.00 -19.44
C ARG A 12 -3.18 8.89 -18.40
N LEU A 13 -4.24 8.21 -17.97
CA LEU A 13 -4.17 7.12 -16.97
C LEU A 13 -3.03 6.14 -17.28
N SER A 14 -2.92 5.66 -18.52
CA SER A 14 -1.93 4.66 -18.91
C SER A 14 -0.49 5.15 -18.89
N GLN A 15 -0.25 6.46 -19.02
CA GLN A 15 1.08 7.04 -19.00
C GLN A 15 1.50 7.46 -17.59
N ASP A 16 0.60 8.15 -16.88
CA ASP A 16 0.96 8.96 -15.71
C ASP A 16 0.60 8.29 -14.38
N TRP A 17 0.02 7.09 -14.43
CA TRP A 17 -0.44 6.37 -13.24
C TRP A 17 0.06 4.93 -13.19
N TYR A 18 0.19 4.46 -11.95
CA TYR A 18 0.33 3.05 -11.62
C TYR A 18 -0.97 2.49 -11.07
N VAL A 19 -1.13 1.16 -11.18
CA VAL A 19 -2.22 0.39 -10.59
C VAL A 19 -1.67 -0.84 -9.87
N PHE A 20 -2.31 -1.22 -8.78
CA PHE A 20 -2.09 -2.51 -8.14
C PHE A 20 -3.31 -3.06 -7.42
N ALA A 21 -3.33 -4.39 -7.27
CA ALA A 21 -4.32 -5.09 -6.45
C ALA A 21 -4.08 -4.80 -4.97
N ARG A 22 -4.99 -4.04 -4.35
CA ARG A 22 -4.88 -3.70 -2.94
C ARG A 22 -5.17 -4.93 -2.07
N PRO A 23 -4.29 -5.31 -1.13
CA PRO A 23 -4.63 -6.34 -0.15
C PRO A 23 -5.79 -5.92 0.76
N ALA A 24 -6.67 -6.87 1.08
CA ALA A 24 -7.56 -6.74 2.23
C ALA A 24 -6.73 -6.69 3.53
N GLY A 25 -7.17 -5.90 4.50
CA GLY A 25 -6.50 -5.85 5.81
C GLY A 25 -6.45 -4.48 6.45
N LYS A 26 -5.66 -4.39 7.52
CA LYS A 26 -5.56 -3.19 8.36
C LYS A 26 -4.43 -2.29 7.83
N ARG A 27 -4.78 -1.16 7.21
CA ARG A 27 -3.78 -0.16 6.80
C ARG A 27 -3.11 0.46 8.03
N CYS A 28 -1.79 0.51 8.01
CA CYS A 28 -0.97 0.93 9.14
C CYS A 28 0.37 1.50 8.68
N PHE A 29 0.97 2.34 9.52
CA PHE A 29 2.37 2.69 9.39
C PHE A 29 3.21 1.73 10.21
N VAL A 30 4.31 1.23 9.64
CA VAL A 30 5.34 0.50 10.38
C VAL A 30 6.54 1.41 10.56
N VAL A 31 6.88 1.69 11.82
CA VAL A 31 8.05 2.48 12.20
C VAL A 31 9.08 1.55 12.83
N SER A 32 10.26 1.46 12.22
CA SER A 32 11.39 0.66 12.69
C SER A 32 12.46 1.57 13.27
N SER A 33 12.75 1.43 14.57
CA SER A 33 13.78 2.21 15.28
C SER A 33 14.18 1.55 16.61
N ASN A 34 15.39 1.83 17.09
CA ASN A 34 15.86 1.42 18.42
C ASN A 34 15.72 -0.10 18.71
N GLY A 35 15.92 -0.92 17.68
CA GLY A 35 15.91 -2.39 17.78
C GLY A 35 14.51 -3.02 17.83
N ALA A 36 13.47 -2.29 17.42
CA ALA A 36 12.11 -2.80 17.30
C ALA A 36 11.34 -2.10 16.17
N ALA A 37 10.29 -2.76 15.69
CA ALA A 37 9.25 -2.17 14.85
C ALA A 37 7.94 -1.99 15.64
N VAL A 38 7.26 -0.89 15.36
CA VAL A 38 5.92 -0.57 15.88
C VAL A 38 5.00 -0.29 14.72
N SER A 39 3.92 -1.06 14.60
CA SER A 39 2.85 -0.76 13.64
C SER A 39 1.73 0.04 14.29
N ARG A 40 1.24 1.07 13.60
CA ARG A 40 0.18 1.97 14.08
C ARG A 40 -0.93 2.10 13.06
N LEU A 41 -2.17 1.93 13.51
CA LEU A 41 -3.37 2.14 12.70
C LEU A 41 -3.57 3.63 12.40
N ARG A 42 -4.47 3.94 11.46
CA ARG A 42 -4.80 5.32 11.08
C ARG A 42 -5.24 6.19 12.27
N ASN A 43 -5.92 5.61 13.25
CA ASN A 43 -6.32 6.31 14.49
C ASN A 43 -5.16 6.51 15.49
N GLY A 44 -3.93 6.15 15.13
CA GLY A 44 -2.73 6.28 15.97
C GLY A 44 -2.51 5.15 16.98
N SER A 45 -3.52 4.30 17.20
CA SER A 45 -3.40 3.15 18.09
C SER A 45 -2.36 2.16 17.60
N ILE A 46 -1.66 1.52 18.53
CA ILE A 46 -0.64 0.53 18.21
C ILE A 46 -1.33 -0.77 17.84
N LEU A 47 -1.02 -1.29 16.65
CA LEU A 47 -1.43 -2.61 16.24
C LEU A 47 -0.47 -3.65 16.84
N HIS A 48 0.83 -3.54 16.57
CA HIS A 48 1.84 -4.46 17.11
C HIS A 48 3.15 -3.76 17.50
N ARG A 49 3.89 -4.41 18.42
CA ARG A 49 5.32 -4.15 18.69
C ARG A 49 6.08 -5.46 18.49
N PHE A 50 7.12 -5.46 17.66
CA PHE A 50 7.79 -6.69 17.26
C PHE A 50 9.22 -6.45 16.78
N PRO A 51 10.12 -7.44 16.89
CA PRO A 51 11.40 -7.38 16.17
C PRO A 51 11.14 -7.58 14.67
N SER A 52 11.84 -6.85 13.82
CA SER A 52 11.76 -6.94 12.36
C SER A 52 13.14 -6.90 11.73
N ALA A 53 13.29 -7.48 10.53
CA ALA A 53 14.52 -7.39 9.75
C ALA A 53 14.60 -6.10 8.92
N LEU A 54 13.74 -5.11 9.17
CA LEU A 54 13.92 -3.75 8.66
C LEU A 54 15.11 -3.08 9.36
N PRO A 55 15.75 -2.07 8.74
CA PRO A 55 16.84 -1.33 9.39
C PRO A 55 16.43 -0.79 10.76
N SER A 56 17.30 -0.94 11.76
CA SER A 56 17.04 -0.59 13.16
C SER A 56 15.86 -1.32 13.81
N GLY A 57 15.36 -2.40 13.21
CA GLY A 57 14.13 -3.10 13.61
C GLY A 57 14.33 -4.29 14.54
N ALA A 58 15.57 -4.72 14.74
CA ALA A 58 15.94 -5.80 15.65
C ALA A 58 17.20 -5.41 16.45
N ARG A 59 17.39 -6.04 17.62
CA ARG A 59 18.58 -5.84 18.48
C ARG A 59 19.81 -6.61 17.99
N THR A 60 19.90 -6.85 16.68
CA THR A 60 21.08 -7.41 16.04
C THR A 60 22.07 -6.27 15.80
N ARG A 61 23.38 -6.49 16.00
CA ARG A 61 24.39 -5.44 15.77
C ARG A 61 24.40 -5.05 14.30
N ASP A 62 23.76 -3.92 13.95
CA ASP A 62 23.99 -3.25 12.68
C ASP A 62 25.42 -2.69 12.69
N VAL A 63 26.35 -3.41 12.05
CA VAL A 63 27.79 -3.07 12.03
C VAL A 63 28.08 -1.76 11.28
N SER A 64 27.09 -1.20 10.56
CA SER A 64 27.28 -0.08 9.63
C SER A 64 26.29 1.09 9.77
N GLY A 65 25.43 1.10 10.80
CA GLY A 65 24.37 2.10 10.95
C GLY A 65 24.73 3.25 11.90
N SER A 66 24.32 4.49 11.57
CA SER A 66 24.34 5.57 12.55
C SER A 66 23.41 5.20 13.72
N ALA A 67 23.79 5.57 14.95
CA ALA A 67 23.08 5.19 16.18
C ALA A 67 21.62 5.70 16.30
N GLN A 68 21.11 6.43 15.30
CA GLN A 68 19.80 7.09 15.31
C GLN A 68 19.03 6.94 13.98
N SER A 69 19.28 5.88 13.21
CA SER A 69 18.53 5.66 11.95
C SER A 69 17.17 5.00 12.21
N TYR A 70 16.14 5.42 11.47
CA TYR A 70 14.79 4.85 11.51
C TYR A 70 14.24 4.65 10.10
N SER A 71 13.22 3.79 9.96
CA SER A 71 12.51 3.59 8.69
C SER A 71 11.00 3.64 8.90
N ILE A 72 10.27 4.15 7.92
CA ILE A 72 8.81 4.27 7.94
C ILE A 72 8.24 3.70 6.64
N LEU A 73 7.41 2.67 6.77
CA LEU A 73 6.67 2.05 5.67
C LEU A 73 5.16 2.30 5.84
N ASP A 74 4.46 2.54 4.74
CA ASP A 74 3.00 2.44 4.67
C ASP A 74 2.66 1.01 4.25
N CYS A 75 1.91 0.31 5.08
CA CYS A 75 1.64 -1.11 4.92
C CYS A 75 0.15 -1.41 5.07
N ILE A 76 -0.26 -2.53 4.50
CA ILE A 76 -1.50 -3.19 4.83
C ILE A 76 -1.15 -4.50 5.52
N PHE A 77 -1.54 -4.63 6.79
CA PHE A 77 -1.39 -5.88 7.52
C PHE A 77 -2.54 -6.83 7.16
N HIS A 78 -2.19 -7.91 6.46
CA HIS A 78 -3.11 -8.98 6.12
C HIS A 78 -3.05 -10.05 7.23
N GLU A 79 -4.15 -10.17 7.97
CA GLU A 79 -4.22 -11.00 9.17
C GLU A 79 -4.16 -12.51 8.89
N PRO A 80 -4.78 -13.06 7.82
CA PRO A 80 -4.74 -14.50 7.55
C PRO A 80 -3.34 -15.08 7.34
N ASP A 81 -2.44 -14.35 6.66
CA ASP A 81 -1.06 -14.79 6.39
C ASP A 81 0.00 -14.06 7.25
N GLN A 82 -0.45 -13.22 8.19
CA GLN A 82 0.40 -12.45 9.11
C GLN A 82 1.51 -11.65 8.40
N THR A 83 1.21 -11.12 7.20
CA THR A 83 2.17 -10.37 6.37
C THR A 83 1.84 -8.87 6.34
N TYR A 84 2.88 -8.04 6.46
CA TYR A 84 2.79 -6.62 6.13
C TYR A 84 3.11 -6.43 4.65
N TYR A 85 2.07 -6.20 3.86
CA TYR A 85 2.22 -5.81 2.46
C TYR A 85 2.60 -4.33 2.41
N ALA A 86 3.87 -4.05 2.07
CA ALA A 86 4.37 -2.68 1.92
C ALA A 86 3.84 -2.10 0.61
N ILE A 87 3.09 -1.00 0.74
CA ILE A 87 2.50 -0.28 -0.39
C ILE A 87 3.18 1.07 -0.63
N ASP A 88 3.98 1.55 0.34
CA ASP A 88 4.77 2.76 0.21
C ASP A 88 5.94 2.81 1.21
N MET A 89 6.93 3.67 0.94
CA MET A 89 8.09 3.94 1.78
C MET A 89 8.28 5.45 1.96
N LEU A 90 8.19 5.91 3.20
CA LEU A 90 8.24 7.33 3.56
C LEU A 90 9.61 7.73 4.11
N CYS A 91 10.32 6.77 4.71
CA CYS A 91 11.67 6.97 5.22
C CYS A 91 12.44 5.64 5.23
N TRP A 92 13.72 5.68 4.86
CA TRP A 92 14.60 4.51 4.94
C TRP A 92 15.94 4.91 5.54
N ARG A 93 16.33 4.31 6.67
CA ARG A 93 17.58 4.61 7.38
C ARG A 93 17.80 6.12 7.64
N GLY A 94 16.73 6.86 7.92
CA GLY A 94 16.76 8.31 8.15
C GLY A 94 16.68 9.17 6.88
N TYR A 95 16.74 8.59 5.68
CA TYR A 95 16.49 9.31 4.44
C TYR A 95 14.98 9.51 4.24
N SER A 96 14.54 10.76 4.34
CA SER A 96 13.16 11.17 4.08
C SER A 96 12.84 11.03 2.59
N LEU A 97 11.67 10.48 2.28
CA LEU A 97 11.18 10.30 0.90
C LEU A 97 9.87 11.06 0.64
N TYR A 98 9.38 11.87 1.58
CA TYR A 98 8.10 12.57 1.44
C TYR A 98 8.04 13.47 0.20
N ASP A 99 9.15 14.16 -0.09
CA ASP A 99 9.32 15.06 -1.24
C ASP A 99 9.78 14.33 -2.51
N CYS A 100 9.74 12.99 -2.52
CA CYS A 100 10.00 12.20 -3.71
C CYS A 100 8.70 11.74 -4.38
N THR A 101 8.76 11.62 -5.70
CA THR A 101 7.67 11.11 -6.53
C THR A 101 7.31 9.67 -6.16
N ALA A 102 6.08 9.26 -6.46
CA ALA A 102 5.62 7.90 -6.22
C ALA A 102 6.45 6.87 -6.99
N GLU A 103 6.83 7.19 -8.22
CA GLU A 103 7.73 6.36 -9.03
C GLU A 103 9.06 6.10 -8.33
N PHE A 104 9.71 7.14 -7.82
CA PHE A 104 10.96 6.96 -7.08
C PHE A 104 10.75 6.14 -5.80
N ARG A 105 9.69 6.45 -5.03
CA ARG A 105 9.39 5.73 -3.78
C ARG A 105 9.12 4.25 -4.01
N PHE A 106 8.41 3.89 -5.08
CA PHE A 106 8.13 2.49 -5.42
C PHE A 106 9.38 1.76 -5.89
N PHE A 107 10.18 2.39 -6.76
CA PHE A 107 11.49 1.85 -7.16
C PHE A 107 12.39 1.61 -5.93
N TRP A 108 12.46 2.59 -5.03
CA TRP A 108 13.29 2.53 -3.84
C TRP A 108 12.80 1.47 -2.86
N LEU A 109 11.49 1.38 -2.64
CA LEU A 109 10.87 0.34 -1.82
C LEU A 109 11.21 -1.06 -2.31
N ASN A 110 11.00 -1.32 -3.61
CA ASN A 110 11.29 -2.63 -4.21
C ASN A 110 12.78 -3.00 -4.05
N SER A 111 13.67 -2.05 -4.37
CA SER A 111 15.12 -2.28 -4.31
C SER A 111 15.60 -2.49 -2.87
N LYS A 112 15.19 -1.62 -1.94
CA LYS A 112 15.70 -1.64 -0.56
C LYS A 112 15.10 -2.70 0.31
N LEU A 113 13.86 -3.09 0.10
CA LEU A 113 13.27 -4.18 0.87
C LEU A 113 13.92 -5.53 0.51
N ALA A 114 14.25 -5.74 -0.78
CA ALA A 114 14.93 -6.95 -1.26
C ALA A 114 16.36 -7.10 -0.70
N GLU A 115 17.02 -6.01 -0.32
CA GLU A 115 18.33 -6.02 0.36
C GLU A 115 18.23 -6.47 1.85
N THR A 116 17.02 -6.69 2.38
CA THR A 116 16.79 -7.08 3.78
C THR A 116 16.34 -8.53 3.92
N GLY A 117 16.45 -9.08 5.13
CA GLY A 117 15.81 -10.35 5.49
C GLY A 117 14.31 -10.23 5.81
N ALA A 118 13.66 -9.09 5.56
CA ALA A 118 12.27 -8.85 5.98
C ALA A 118 11.24 -9.71 5.21
N CYS A 119 11.61 -10.17 4.02
CA CYS A 119 10.78 -11.04 3.18
C CYS A 119 10.91 -12.54 3.53
N GLU A 120 11.89 -12.91 4.35
CA GLU A 120 12.13 -14.29 4.75
C GLU A 120 11.01 -14.82 5.67
N PRO A 121 10.85 -16.16 5.78
CA PRO A 121 9.91 -16.76 6.71
C PRO A 121 10.15 -16.30 8.16
N PRO A 122 9.10 -16.06 8.97
CA PRO A 122 9.23 -15.58 10.34
C PRO A 122 10.22 -16.39 11.19
N SER A 123 10.96 -15.69 12.05
CA SER A 123 11.92 -16.28 12.99
C SER A 123 11.87 -15.57 14.34
N GLN A 124 12.68 -16.02 15.30
CA GLN A 124 12.83 -15.32 16.58
C GLN A 124 13.34 -13.88 16.45
N TYR A 125 14.03 -13.56 15.35
CA TYR A 125 14.63 -12.24 15.10
C TYR A 125 13.77 -11.32 14.24
N HIS A 126 12.73 -11.86 13.58
CA HIS A 126 11.70 -11.05 12.91
C HIS A 126 10.36 -11.81 12.90
N ARG A 127 9.37 -11.25 13.60
CA ARG A 127 8.09 -11.96 13.86
C ARG A 127 7.13 -11.99 12.67
N TYR A 128 7.15 -10.96 11.84
CA TYR A 128 6.22 -10.80 10.73
C TYR A 128 6.98 -10.69 9.42
N ARG A 129 6.43 -11.28 8.35
CA ARG A 129 6.95 -11.15 7.00
C ARG A 129 6.54 -9.79 6.42
N PHE A 130 7.42 -9.21 5.63
CA PHE A 130 7.10 -8.10 4.74
C PHE A 130 7.04 -8.61 3.31
N SER A 131 6.14 -8.06 2.50
CA SER A 131 6.07 -8.41 1.09
C SER A 131 5.69 -7.20 0.26
N LEU A 132 6.16 -7.17 -0.98
CA LEU A 132 5.83 -6.13 -1.94
C LEU A 132 4.51 -6.47 -2.61
N VAL A 133 3.73 -5.44 -2.93
CA VAL A 133 2.58 -5.58 -3.81
C VAL A 133 3.04 -5.38 -5.25
N PRO A 134 2.69 -6.27 -6.21
CA PRO A 134 3.00 -6.05 -7.61
C PRO A 134 2.34 -4.76 -8.13
N VAL A 135 3.17 -3.86 -8.67
CA VAL A 135 2.73 -2.57 -9.24
C VAL A 135 2.90 -2.61 -10.76
N TYR A 136 1.87 -2.18 -11.48
CA TYR A 136 1.83 -2.19 -12.95
C TYR A 136 1.57 -0.78 -13.48
N ASN A 137 1.97 -0.52 -14.74
CA ASN A 137 1.44 0.62 -15.48
C ASN A 137 -0.06 0.43 -15.74
N CYS A 138 -0.79 1.52 -15.96
CA CYS A 138 -2.22 1.45 -16.27
C CYS A 138 -2.50 1.27 -17.78
N ASP A 139 -1.67 0.51 -18.50
CA ASP A 139 -2.03 0.02 -19.83
C ASP A 139 -2.99 -1.18 -19.71
N HIS A 140 -3.52 -1.64 -20.85
CA HIS A 140 -4.49 -2.74 -20.84
C HIS A 140 -3.96 -3.99 -20.12
N SER A 141 -2.69 -4.36 -20.37
CA SER A 141 -2.08 -5.55 -19.74
C SER A 141 -1.87 -5.37 -18.24
N GLY A 142 -1.42 -4.20 -17.78
CA GLY A 142 -1.21 -3.92 -16.37
C GLY A 142 -2.52 -3.80 -15.58
N LEU A 143 -3.55 -3.17 -16.16
CA LEU A 143 -4.89 -3.15 -15.58
C LEU A 143 -5.46 -4.56 -15.45
N HIS A 144 -5.36 -5.36 -16.53
CA HIS A 144 -5.81 -6.75 -16.51
C HIS A 144 -5.05 -7.57 -15.44
N ALA A 145 -3.72 -7.45 -15.39
CA ALA A 145 -2.89 -8.15 -14.41
C ALA A 145 -3.26 -7.79 -12.96
N ALA A 146 -3.46 -6.50 -12.66
CA ALA A 146 -3.90 -6.07 -11.34
C ALA A 146 -5.30 -6.60 -11.00
N TYR A 147 -6.23 -6.57 -11.96
CA TYR A 147 -7.62 -6.96 -11.75
C TYR A 147 -7.82 -8.47 -11.62
N THR A 148 -7.33 -9.27 -12.57
CA THR A 148 -7.57 -10.72 -12.64
C THR A 148 -6.43 -11.57 -12.11
N GLY A 149 -5.21 -11.02 -12.03
CA GLY A 149 -4.01 -11.76 -11.67
C GLY A 149 -4.07 -12.37 -10.27
N ALA A 150 -3.48 -13.55 -10.11
CA ALA A 150 -3.40 -14.20 -8.80
C ALA A 150 -2.59 -13.35 -7.81
N ALA A 151 -3.08 -13.25 -6.57
CA ALA A 151 -2.39 -12.60 -5.47
C ALA A 151 -2.34 -13.56 -4.26
N PRO A 152 -1.28 -13.50 -3.42
CA PRO A 152 -1.19 -14.33 -2.22
C PRO A 152 -2.14 -13.88 -1.08
N TYR A 153 -3.00 -12.89 -1.35
CA TYR A 153 -3.93 -12.28 -0.42
C TYR A 153 -5.29 -12.07 -1.10
N VAL A 154 -6.33 -11.95 -0.28
CA VAL A 154 -7.65 -11.50 -0.76
C VAL A 154 -7.54 -10.04 -1.19
N LYS A 155 -8.00 -9.72 -2.40
CA LYS A 155 -8.03 -8.35 -2.92
C LYS A 155 -9.15 -7.54 -2.25
N ASP A 156 -8.89 -6.25 -2.05
CA ASP A 156 -9.85 -5.26 -1.58
C ASP A 156 -9.74 -3.99 -2.44
N GLY A 157 -9.97 -4.19 -3.75
CA GLY A 157 -9.97 -3.16 -4.77
C GLY A 157 -8.67 -3.03 -5.56
N LEU A 158 -8.71 -2.11 -6.51
CA LEU A 158 -7.55 -1.57 -7.20
C LEU A 158 -7.17 -0.22 -6.59
N LEU A 159 -5.87 0.00 -6.46
CA LEU A 159 -5.32 1.26 -5.99
C LEU A 159 -4.47 1.89 -7.09
N PHE A 160 -4.71 3.17 -7.37
CA PHE A 160 -4.05 3.93 -8.42
C PHE A 160 -3.22 5.04 -7.80
N TYR A 161 -2.00 5.22 -8.28
CA TYR A 161 -1.08 6.26 -7.82
C TYR A 161 -0.58 7.06 -9.02
N ASN A 162 -0.71 8.38 -8.98
CA ASN A 162 -0.05 9.21 -9.97
C ASN A 162 1.47 9.12 -9.76
N LYS A 163 2.23 8.90 -10.83
CA LYS A 163 3.68 8.65 -10.78
C LYS A 163 4.45 9.79 -10.13
N GLU A 164 4.01 11.03 -10.36
CA GLU A 164 4.63 12.26 -9.85
C GLU A 164 4.14 12.66 -8.45
N ALA A 165 3.26 11.86 -7.82
CA ALA A 165 2.69 12.21 -6.53
C ALA A 165 3.74 12.19 -5.40
N HIS A 166 3.91 13.31 -4.71
CA HIS A 166 4.61 13.36 -3.43
C HIS A 166 3.77 12.71 -2.32
N TYR A 167 4.42 12.17 -1.29
CA TYR A 167 3.67 11.56 -0.19
C TYR A 167 3.08 12.63 0.72
N GLN A 168 1.77 12.84 0.65
CA GLN A 168 1.04 13.78 1.50
C GLN A 168 0.14 13.05 2.51
N THR A 169 0.04 13.58 3.73
CA THR A 169 -0.88 13.08 4.75
C THR A 169 -2.29 13.59 4.50
N GLY A 170 -3.30 12.74 4.67
CA GLY A 170 -4.70 13.08 4.39
C GLY A 170 -5.16 12.62 3.01
N ASN A 171 -6.37 13.04 2.64
CA ASN A 171 -6.99 12.76 1.35
C ASN A 171 -6.23 13.46 0.22
N THR A 172 -6.16 12.80 -0.93
CA THR A 172 -5.56 13.38 -2.13
C THR A 172 -6.22 12.80 -3.38
N PRO A 173 -6.39 13.61 -4.44
CA PRO A 173 -6.84 13.10 -5.74
C PRO A 173 -5.73 12.34 -6.46
N LEU A 174 -4.47 12.41 -6.01
CA LEU A 174 -3.32 11.75 -6.66
C LEU A 174 -3.14 10.29 -6.25
N ALA A 175 -4.01 9.79 -5.38
CA ALA A 175 -4.19 8.37 -5.11
C ALA A 175 -5.68 8.07 -5.23
N LEU A 176 -6.05 7.05 -6.00
CA LEU A 176 -7.44 6.68 -6.22
C LEU A 176 -7.68 5.23 -5.85
N VAL A 177 -8.88 4.91 -5.40
CA VAL A 177 -9.34 3.54 -5.14
C VAL A 177 -10.57 3.24 -5.98
N TRP A 178 -10.58 2.05 -6.56
CA TRP A 178 -11.74 1.50 -7.24
C TRP A 178 -12.02 0.09 -6.74
N LYS A 179 -13.30 -0.27 -6.66
CA LYS A 179 -13.76 -1.58 -6.22
C LYS A 179 -14.96 -2.01 -7.03
N ASP A 180 -15.09 -3.32 -7.22
CA ASP A 180 -16.29 -4.01 -7.69
C ASP A 180 -16.40 -5.38 -7.02
N GLU A 181 -17.43 -6.14 -7.38
CA GLU A 181 -17.74 -7.45 -6.79
C GLU A 181 -16.67 -8.51 -7.09
N ASN A 182 -15.87 -8.31 -8.14
CA ASN A 182 -14.83 -9.26 -8.54
C ASN A 182 -13.50 -9.00 -7.82
N CYS A 183 -13.20 -7.75 -7.45
CA CYS A 183 -11.94 -7.37 -6.82
C CYS A 183 -12.05 -6.96 -5.35
N SER A 184 -13.26 -6.91 -4.76
CA SER A 184 -13.46 -6.70 -3.32
C SER A 184 -14.73 -7.37 -2.79
N GLN A 185 -14.63 -7.90 -1.56
CA GLN A 185 -15.80 -8.35 -0.79
C GLN A 185 -16.67 -7.19 -0.29
N TYR A 186 -16.08 -5.99 -0.15
CA TYR A 186 -16.74 -4.79 0.38
C TYR A 186 -16.63 -3.68 -0.66
N VAL A 187 -17.58 -3.70 -1.60
CA VAL A 187 -17.68 -2.75 -2.71
C VAL A 187 -18.05 -1.34 -2.29
N ILE A 188 -18.67 -1.20 -1.11
CA ILE A 188 -19.15 0.06 -0.57
C ILE A 188 -18.52 0.27 0.81
N ASP A 189 -18.01 1.48 1.04
CA ASP A 189 -17.53 1.88 2.35
C ASP A 189 -18.71 2.43 3.15
N THR A 190 -18.71 2.11 4.44
CA THR A 190 -19.68 2.67 5.39
C THR A 190 -18.97 3.65 6.32
N ASP A 191 -19.67 4.70 6.74
CA ASP A 191 -19.19 5.57 7.81
C ASP A 191 -19.11 4.84 9.16
N SER A 192 -18.69 5.54 10.21
CA SER A 192 -18.59 4.98 11.56
C SER A 192 -19.93 4.51 12.15
N GLN A 193 -21.05 4.87 11.54
CA GLN A 193 -22.41 4.45 11.92
C GLN A 193 -22.95 3.34 11.02
N GLY A 194 -22.16 2.85 10.06
CA GLY A 194 -22.58 1.82 9.11
C GLY A 194 -23.38 2.36 7.92
N ASN A 195 -23.50 3.68 7.75
CA ASN A 195 -24.24 4.26 6.63
C ASN A 195 -23.36 4.40 5.40
N VAL A 196 -23.96 4.12 4.24
CA VAL A 196 -23.31 4.36 2.95
C VAL A 196 -23.40 5.84 2.59
N PRO A 197 -22.27 6.51 2.29
CA PRO A 197 -22.31 7.89 1.79
C PRO A 197 -23.09 7.99 0.46
N LYS A 198 -24.06 8.91 0.37
CA LYS A 198 -24.90 9.09 -0.83
C LYS A 198 -24.11 9.30 -2.11
N GLN A 199 -23.00 10.04 -2.03
CA GLN A 199 -22.11 10.30 -3.15
C GLN A 199 -21.52 8.99 -3.71
N GLN A 200 -21.11 8.06 -2.85
CA GLN A 200 -20.50 6.79 -3.26
C GLN A 200 -21.47 5.90 -4.07
N GLN A 201 -22.76 5.89 -3.72
CA GLN A 201 -23.77 5.09 -4.44
C GLN A 201 -23.94 5.53 -5.89
N VAL A 202 -23.95 6.84 -6.15
CA VAL A 202 -24.15 7.39 -7.51
C VAL A 202 -22.94 7.06 -8.40
N TYR A 203 -21.73 7.17 -7.86
CA TYR A 203 -20.50 6.92 -8.62
C TYR A 203 -20.28 5.45 -8.95
N PHE A 204 -20.63 4.54 -8.04
CA PHE A 204 -20.49 3.10 -8.27
C PHE A 204 -21.26 2.66 -9.53
N HIS A 205 -22.49 3.12 -9.71
CA HIS A 205 -23.32 2.77 -10.87
C HIS A 205 -22.76 3.28 -12.20
N ALA A 206 -22.31 4.53 -12.27
CA ALA A 206 -21.78 5.10 -13.51
C ALA A 206 -20.40 4.53 -13.88
N PHE A 207 -19.54 4.32 -12.88
CA PHE A 207 -18.15 3.96 -13.11
C PHE A 207 -17.95 2.47 -13.36
N SER A 208 -18.77 1.60 -12.74
CA SER A 208 -18.76 0.15 -13.03
C SER A 208 -18.95 -0.15 -14.51
N LEU A 209 -19.76 0.63 -15.23
CA LEU A 209 -19.96 0.50 -16.67
C LEU A 209 -18.73 0.93 -17.48
N SER A 210 -18.12 2.07 -17.12
CA SER A 210 -16.97 2.63 -17.84
C SER A 210 -15.72 1.76 -17.71
N LEU A 211 -15.38 1.32 -16.49
CA LEU A 211 -14.17 0.50 -16.30
C LEU A 211 -14.34 -0.91 -16.85
N SER A 212 -15.55 -1.49 -16.77
CA SER A 212 -15.84 -2.77 -17.43
C SER A 212 -15.65 -2.66 -18.94
N LEU A 213 -16.04 -1.55 -19.57
CA LEU A 213 -15.77 -1.29 -20.98
C LEU A 213 -14.27 -1.19 -21.26
N SER A 214 -13.50 -0.47 -20.42
CA SER A 214 -12.04 -0.36 -20.59
C SER A 214 -11.27 -1.66 -20.34
N LEU A 215 -11.80 -2.59 -19.55
CA LEU A 215 -11.22 -3.92 -19.32
C LEU A 215 -11.67 -4.97 -20.35
N SER A 216 -12.73 -4.67 -21.13
CA SER A 216 -13.30 -5.56 -22.15
C SER A 216 -12.91 -5.20 -23.59
N LEU A 217 -12.28 -4.05 -23.80
CA LEU A 217 -11.77 -3.53 -25.08
C LEU A 217 -10.25 -3.61 -25.11
#